data_AF-A0ABD4X2Q5-F1
#
_entry.id   AF-A0ABD4X2Q5-F1
#
_cell.length_a   1.000
_cell.length_b   1.000
_cell.length_c   1.000
_cell.angle_alpha   90.00
_cell.angle_beta   90.00
_cell.angle_gamma   90.00
#
_symmetry.space_group_name_H-M   'P 1'
#
loop_
_entity.id
_entity.type
_entity.pdbx_description
1 polymer ?
#
loop_
_entity_poly.entity_id
_entity_poly.type
_entity_poly.pdbx_seq_one_letter_code
_entity_poly.pdbx_strand_id
1 'polypeptide(L)' 'MNQITQAEQEVFALSIDGHSISEIQDILHKEDCTIKNQRRSILKKLNTQSMTEAVK' A
#
# COMPACT_ATOMS: atom_id res chain seq x y z
N MET A 1 -8.18 3.18 16.50
CA MET A 1 -8.43 3.01 15.05
C MET A 1 -7.11 3.21 14.34
N ASN A 2 -6.54 2.18 13.73
CA ASN A 2 -5.28 2.28 13.02
C ASN A 2 -5.52 3.06 11.73
N GLN A 3 -5.45 4.39 11.82
CA GLN A 3 -5.61 5.25 10.66
C GLN A 3 -4.41 5.04 9.75
N ILE A 4 -4.70 4.43 8.60
CA ILE A 4 -3.82 4.42 7.46
C ILE A 4 -3.70 5.87 7.00
N THR A 5 -2.48 6.34 6.79
CA THR A 5 -2.23 7.69 6.28
C THR A 5 -2.67 7.80 4.82
N GLN A 6 -2.91 9.02 4.33
CA GLN A 6 -3.30 9.23 2.93
C GLN A 6 -2.30 8.61 1.94
N ALA A 7 -1.00 8.77 2.17
CA ALA A 7 0.04 8.19 1.32
C ALA A 7 0.02 6.65 1.32
N GLU A 8 -0.30 6.04 2.48
CA GLU A 8 -0.48 4.60 2.57
C GLU A 8 -1.78 4.16 1.87
N GLN A 9 -2.86 4.94 1.94
CA GLN A 9 -4.11 4.66 1.21
C GLN A 9 -3.93 4.71 -0.31
N GLU A 10 -3.15 5.66 -0.82
CA GLU A 10 -2.83 5.75 -2.24
C GLU A 10 -2.07 4.50 -2.72
N VAL A 11 -1.04 4.07 -1.99
CA VAL A 11 -0.32 2.82 -2.27
C VAL A 11 -1.24 1.61 -2.15
N PHE A 12 -2.14 1.61 -1.17
CA PHE A 12 -3.11 0.55 -0.95
C PHE A 12 -4.05 0.39 -2.14
N ALA A 13 -4.69 1.49 -2.57
CA ALA A 13 -5.63 1.49 -3.69
C ALA A 13 -4.98 0.97 -4.98
N LEU A 14 -3.81 1.53 -5.35
CA LEU A 14 -3.10 1.09 -6.55
C LEU A 14 -2.66 -0.39 -6.47
N SER A 15 -2.28 -0.85 -5.27
CA SER A 15 -1.93 -2.27 -5.05
C SER A 15 -3.12 -3.21 -5.21
N ILE A 16 -4.34 -2.75 -4.87
CA ILE A 16 -5.58 -3.54 -5.03
C ILE A 16 -6.01 -3.56 -6.50
N ASP A 17 -5.82 -2.45 -7.20
CA ASP A 17 -6.06 -2.34 -8.64
C ASP A 17 -5.08 -3.18 -9.50
N GLY A 18 -4.13 -3.86 -8.85
CA GLY A 18 -3.21 -4.79 -9.50
C GLY A 18 -1.95 -4.14 -10.06
N HIS A 19 -1.69 -2.86 -9.75
CA HIS A 19 -0.48 -2.18 -10.19
C HIS A 19 0.76 -2.81 -9.55
N SER A 20 1.80 -2.98 -10.37
CA SER A 20 3.13 -3.37 -9.93
C SER A 20 3.79 -2.25 -9.13
N ILE A 21 4.84 -2.57 -8.38
CA ILE A 21 5.56 -1.55 -7.59
C ILE A 21 6.14 -0.47 -8.52
N SER A 22 6.67 -0.85 -9.67
CA SER A 22 7.22 0.08 -10.66
C SER A 22 6.15 1.06 -11.17
N GLU A 23 4.95 0.59 -11.50
CA GLU A 23 3.85 1.48 -11.89
C GLU A 23 3.45 2.42 -10.75
N ILE A 24 3.40 1.93 -9.51
CA ILE A 24 3.10 2.76 -8.34
C ILE A 24 4.20 3.81 -8.11
N GLN A 25 5.46 3.48 -8.38
CA GLN A 25 6.56 4.45 -8.32
C GLN A 25 6.35 5.58 -9.32
N ASP A 26 5.96 5.24 -10.55
CA ASP A 26 5.73 6.21 -11.61
C ASP A 26 4.49 7.07 -11.35
N ILE A 27 3.41 6.48 -10.81
CA ILE A 27 2.15 7.17 -10.50
C ILE A 27 2.27 8.10 -9.28
N LEU A 28 2.88 7.61 -8.19
CA LEU A 28 2.98 8.36 -6.93
C LEU A 28 4.28 9.16 -6.80
N HIS A 29 5.19 9.04 -7.77
CA HIS A 29 6.54 9.60 -7.73
C HIS A 29 7.27 9.26 -6.41
N LYS A 30 7.17 8.00 -5.99
CA LYS A 30 7.79 7.47 -4.76
C LYS A 30 8.86 6.44 -5.09
N GLU A 31 9.80 6.26 -4.18
CA GLU A 31 10.77 5.16 -4.30
C GLU A 31 10.13 3.80 -3.96
N ASP A 32 10.62 2.74 -4.61
CA ASP A 32 10.27 1.34 -4.32
C ASP A 32 10.40 1.02 -2.82
N CYS A 33 11.46 1.51 -2.18
CA CYS A 33 11.71 1.28 -0.75
C CYS A 33 10.58 1.87 0.12
N THR A 34 10.06 3.03 -0.28
CA THR A 34 8.98 3.74 0.41
C THR A 34 7.67 2.98 0.24
N ILE A 35 7.37 2.53 -0.98
CA ILE A 35 6.18 1.73 -1.29
C ILE A 35 6.19 0.41 -0.51
N LYS A 36 7.32 -0.32 -0.49
CA LYS A 36 7.46 -1.56 0.28
C LYS A 36 7.26 -1.34 1.78
N ASN A 37 7.83 -0.27 2.33
CA ASN A 37 7.66 0.08 3.73
C ASN A 37 6.21 0.45 4.06
N GLN A 38 5.54 1.22 3.20
CA GLN A 38 4.13 1.58 3.35
C GLN A 38 3.25 0.34 3.25
N ARG A 39 3.46 -0.57 2.28
CA ARG A 39 2.74 -1.85 2.19
C ARG A 39 2.86 -2.66 3.48
N ARG A 40 4.08 -2.78 4.03
CA ARG A 40 4.31 -3.49 5.30
C ARG A 40 3.62 -2.80 6.48
N SER A 41 3.64 -1.46 6.53
CA SER A 41 2.96 -0.67 7.55
C SER A 41 1.44 -0.88 7.50
N ILE A 42 0.86 -0.85 6.30
CA ILE A 42 -0.58 -1.09 6.06
C ILE A 42 -0.99 -2.46 6.57
N LEU A 43 -0.27 -3.52 6.18
CA LEU A 43 -0.57 -4.89 6.63
C LEU A 43 -0.52 -5.01 8.16
N LYS A 44 0.46 -4.40 8.81
CA LYS A 44 0.54 -4.35 10.29
C LYS A 44 -0.63 -3.59 10.91
N LYS A 45 -1.01 -2.46 10.32
CA LYS A 45 -2.12 -1.61 10.79
C LYS A 45 -3.48 -2.30 10.64
N LEU A 46 -3.67 -3.03 9.54
CA LEU A 46 -4.89 -3.79 9.25
C LEU A 46 -4.90 -5.18 9.88
N ASN A 47 -3.77 -5.62 10.44
CA ASN A 47 -3.58 -6.96 11.01
C ASN A 47 -3.91 -8.08 10.00
N THR A 48 -3.57 -7.86 8.73
CA THR A 48 -3.77 -8.82 7.63
C THR A 48 -2.43 -9.25 7.03
N GLN A 49 -2.42 -10.41 6.37
CA GLN A 49 -1.22 -10.91 5.69
C GLN A 49 -1.20 -10.56 4.20
N SER A 50 -2.36 -10.24 3.63
CA SER A 50 -2.49 -9.86 2.23
C SER A 50 -3.19 -8.52 2.05
N MET A 51 -2.81 -7.82 0.98
CA MET A 51 -3.47 -6.58 0.57
C MET A 51 -4.90 -6.83 0.07
N THR A 52 -5.13 -8.01 -0.50
CA THR A 52 -6.46 -8.43 -0.95
C THR A 52 -7.37 -8.80 0.22
N GLU A 53 -6.80 -9.40 1.29
CA GLU A 53 -7.53 -9.65 2.53
C GLU A 53 -7.90 -8.36 3.25
N ALA A 54 -7.05 -7.34 3.15
CA ALA A 54 -7.30 -6.02 3.72
C ALA A 54 -8.49 -5.26 3.09
N VAL A 55 -9.05 -5.75 1.97
CA VAL A 55 -10.26 -5.18 1.33
C VAL A 55 -11.54 -5.84 1.83
N LYS A 56 -11.46 -7.04 2.40
CA LYS A 56 -12.61 -7.77 2.96
C LYS A 56 -13.05 -7.19 4.30
#